data_AF-A0A7W3LNG8-F1
#
_entry.id   AF-A0A7W3LNG8-F1
#
_cell.length_a   1.000
_cell.length_b   1.000
_cell.length_c   1.000
_cell.angle_alpha   90.00
_cell.angle_beta   90.00
_cell.angle_gamma   90.00
#
_symmetry.space_group_name_H-M   'P 1'
#
loop_
_entity.id
_entity.type
_entity.pdbx_description
1 polymer ?
#
loop_
_entity_poly.entity_id
_entity_poly.type
_entity_poly.pdbx_seq_one_letter_code
_entity_poly.pdbx_strand_id
1 'polypeptide(L)'
;MTTRSVTVAVALALGAAACGGKGIDRTGDDPIVLVHHGYDGEPRIMYVGRLVYDPASRCLHFAFESGSRRAPVWPKGTEPVRGGGKRGVNVPGFGDLLEGERFSTGGGGDVGRAPKGLPASCVPKGGIIVFNEEIERQK
;
A
#
# COMPACT_ATOMS: atom_id res chain seq x y z
N MET A 1 14.93 -48.70 -37.25
CA MET A 1 13.59 -48.33 -36.77
C MET A 1 13.76 -47.80 -35.36
N THR A 2 13.68 -46.48 -35.18
CA THR A 2 13.91 -45.83 -33.89
C THR A 2 12.78 -44.84 -33.67
N THR A 3 11.72 -45.30 -33.01
CA THR A 3 10.52 -44.52 -32.74
C THR A 3 10.80 -43.60 -31.55
N ARG A 4 10.94 -42.29 -31.79
CA ARG A 4 11.01 -41.28 -30.72
C ARG A 4 9.59 -40.90 -30.32
N SER A 5 9.18 -41.33 -29.13
CA SER A 5 7.93 -40.91 -28.49
C SER A 5 7.99 -39.42 -28.16
N VAL A 6 7.10 -38.62 -28.76
CA VAL A 6 6.88 -37.22 -28.41
C VAL A 6 5.87 -37.19 -27.27
N THR A 7 6.32 -36.79 -26.08
CA THR A 7 5.43 -36.58 -24.93
C THR A 7 4.91 -35.15 -25.02
N VAL A 8 3.62 -34.99 -25.33
CA VAL A 8 2.93 -33.69 -25.31
C VAL A 8 2.53 -33.39 -23.87
N ALA A 9 3.24 -32.48 -23.22
CA ALA A 9 2.86 -31.95 -21.92
C ALA A 9 1.71 -30.94 -22.11
N VAL A 10 0.49 -31.34 -21.76
CA VAL A 10 -0.66 -30.44 -21.67
C VAL A 10 -0.50 -29.62 -20.39
N ALA A 11 -0.04 -28.38 -20.52
CA ALA A 11 -0.02 -27.43 -19.42
C ALA A 11 -1.46 -26.98 -19.13
N LEU A 12 -2.05 -27.52 -18.06
CA LEU A 12 -3.28 -27.01 -17.46
C LEU A 12 -3.03 -25.60 -16.93
N ALA A 13 -3.42 -24.58 -17.70
CA ALA A 13 -3.45 -23.21 -17.23
C ALA A 13 -4.56 -23.08 -16.18
N LEU A 14 -4.20 -23.11 -14.90
CA LEU A 14 -5.09 -22.68 -13.82
C LEU A 14 -5.31 -21.17 -13.96
N GLY A 15 -6.35 -20.79 -14.70
CA GLY A 15 -6.89 -19.44 -14.65
C GLY A 15 -7.45 -19.18 -13.26
N ALA A 16 -6.66 -18.55 -12.40
CA ALA A 16 -7.17 -17.96 -11.17
C ALA A 16 -8.14 -16.84 -11.58
N ALA A 17 -9.44 -17.11 -11.49
CA ALA A 17 -10.47 -16.10 -11.60
C ALA A 17 -10.22 -15.05 -10.50
N ALA A 18 -9.62 -13.92 -10.89
CA ALA A 18 -9.53 -12.77 -10.01
C ALA A 18 -10.95 -12.22 -9.83
N CYS A 19 -11.64 -12.66 -8.77
CA CYS A 19 -12.84 -12.00 -8.29
C CYS A 19 -12.47 -10.54 -7.97
N GLY A 20 -12.86 -9.61 -8.85
CA GLY A 20 -12.55 -8.18 -8.76
C GLY A 20 -13.36 -7.48 -7.66
N GLY A 21 -13.13 -7.84 -6.40
CA GLY A 21 -13.67 -7.14 -5.23
C GLY A 21 -12.77 -5.98 -4.78
N LYS A 22 -13.24 -5.18 -3.82
CA LYS A 22 -12.40 -4.21 -3.09
C LYS A 22 -11.65 -4.92 -1.97
N GLY A 23 -10.40 -4.53 -1.73
CA GLY A 23 -9.62 -5.12 -0.65
C GLY A 23 -8.34 -4.36 -0.32
N ILE A 24 -7.80 -4.69 0.85
CA ILE A 24 -6.52 -4.18 1.36
C ILE A 24 -5.62 -5.39 1.57
N ASP A 25 -4.44 -5.34 0.98
CA ASP A 25 -3.39 -6.34 1.12
C ASP A 25 -2.19 -5.76 1.87
N ARG A 26 -1.39 -6.65 2.45
CA ARG A 26 -0.08 -6.31 3.03
C ARG A 26 1.01 -6.66 2.02
N THR A 27 1.99 -5.78 1.88
CA THR A 27 3.27 -6.06 1.23
C THR A 27 4.43 -5.55 2.08
N GLY A 28 5.61 -6.14 1.90
CA GLY A 28 6.81 -5.81 2.68
C GLY A 28 6.80 -6.28 4.13
N ASP A 29 7.99 -6.29 4.71
CA ASP A 29 8.22 -6.61 6.13
C ASP A 29 8.90 -5.46 6.91
N ASP A 30 9.48 -4.48 6.20
CA ASP A 30 10.01 -3.22 6.76
C ASP A 30 10.35 -2.23 5.64
N PRO A 31 9.60 -1.12 5.51
CA PRO A 31 8.32 -0.96 6.17
C PRO A 31 7.31 -2.03 5.71
N ILE A 32 6.38 -2.39 6.60
CA ILE A 32 5.13 -3.02 6.21
C ILE A 32 4.28 -1.95 5.52
N VAL A 33 3.77 -2.28 4.33
CA VAL A 33 3.00 -1.38 3.46
C VAL A 33 1.63 -1.99 3.22
N LEU A 34 0.58 -1.17 3.32
CA LEU A 34 -0.77 -1.57 2.98
C LEU A 34 -1.10 -1.06 1.58
N VAL A 35 -1.61 -1.92 0.71
CA VAL A 35 -2.02 -1.55 -0.65
C VAL A 35 -3.48 -1.90 -0.87
N HIS A 36 -4.19 -1.09 -1.63
CA HIS A 36 -5.59 -1.34 -1.98
C HIS A 36 -5.74 -1.79 -3.43
N HIS A 37 -6.86 -2.45 -3.69
CA HIS A 37 -7.36 -2.72 -5.02
C HIS A 37 -8.86 -2.43 -5.07
N GLY A 38 -9.33 -1.82 -6.17
CA GLY A 38 -10.75 -1.55 -6.40
C GLY A 38 -11.31 -0.27 -5.75
N TYR A 39 -10.49 0.64 -5.25
CA TYR A 39 -10.92 1.91 -4.61
C TYR A 39 -10.78 3.15 -5.51
N ASP A 40 -10.64 2.97 -6.81
CA ASP A 40 -10.31 4.02 -7.79
C ASP A 40 -11.43 5.06 -8.03
N GLY A 41 -12.55 5.01 -7.29
CA GLY A 41 -13.71 5.90 -7.46
C GLY A 41 -14.36 6.40 -6.17
N GLU A 42 -13.68 6.29 -5.02
CA GLU A 42 -14.19 6.80 -3.74
C GLU A 42 -14.25 8.34 -3.69
N PRO A 43 -15.14 8.92 -2.85
CA PRO A 43 -15.22 10.36 -2.66
C PRO A 43 -13.87 10.98 -2.29
N ARG A 44 -13.53 12.07 -2.98
CA ARG A 44 -12.23 12.72 -2.88
C ARG A 44 -12.20 13.66 -1.68
N ILE A 45 -11.41 13.32 -0.68
CA ILE A 45 -11.00 14.25 0.38
C ILE A 45 -9.50 14.49 0.23
N MET A 46 -9.10 15.75 0.19
CA MET A 46 -7.68 16.11 0.14
C MET A 46 -7.08 16.05 1.54
N TYR A 47 -5.99 15.31 1.67
CA TYR A 47 -5.21 15.19 2.89
C TYR A 47 -3.85 15.87 2.74
N VAL A 48 -3.37 16.51 3.81
CA VAL A 48 -2.03 17.10 3.89
C VAL A 48 -1.39 16.65 5.20
N GLY A 49 -0.17 16.14 5.13
CA GLY A 49 0.51 15.60 6.30
C GLY A 49 1.92 15.12 6.00
N ARG A 50 2.48 14.32 6.91
CA ARG A 50 3.81 13.71 6.79
C ARG A 50 3.76 12.21 6.83
N LEU A 51 4.65 11.57 6.08
CA LEU A 51 4.93 10.15 6.23
C LEU A 51 5.81 9.94 7.47
N VAL A 52 5.41 9.07 8.38
CA VAL A 52 6.19 8.73 9.58
C VAL A 52 6.35 7.22 9.70
N TYR A 53 7.50 6.78 10.17
CA TYR A 53 7.80 5.36 10.42
C TYR A 53 7.75 5.06 11.92
N ASP A 54 7.17 3.93 12.28
CA ASP A 54 7.21 3.39 13.64
C ASP A 54 8.20 2.21 13.69
N PRO A 55 9.37 2.35 14.34
CA PRO A 55 10.38 1.29 14.38
C PRO A 55 9.95 0.08 15.21
N ALA A 56 9.03 0.23 16.17
CA ALA A 56 8.59 -0.87 17.02
C ALA A 56 7.73 -1.88 16.24
N SER A 57 6.90 -1.39 15.33
CA SER A 57 6.03 -2.22 14.50
C SER A 57 6.39 -2.29 13.03
N ARG A 58 7.42 -1.55 12.64
CA ARG A 58 7.93 -1.45 11.27
C ARG A 58 6.87 -0.96 10.28
N CYS A 59 5.91 -0.15 10.73
CA CYS A 59 4.80 0.35 9.93
C CYS A 59 4.95 1.83 9.59
N LEU A 60 4.37 2.23 8.47
CA LEU A 60 4.25 3.63 8.09
C LEU A 60 2.90 4.18 8.53
N HIS A 61 2.87 5.43 8.97
CA HIS A 61 1.67 6.19 9.26
C HIS A 61 1.65 7.49 8.47
N PHE A 62 0.45 7.94 8.16
CA PHE A 62 0.19 9.31 7.76
C PHE A 62 -0.09 10.14 9.02
N ALA A 63 0.74 11.14 9.28
CA ALA A 63 0.59 12.05 10.40
C ALA A 63 0.00 13.38 9.92
N PHE A 64 -1.17 13.74 10.47
CA PHE A 64 -1.76 15.05 10.27
C PHE A 64 -1.03 16.11 11.10
N GLU A 65 -1.17 17.37 10.72
CA GLU A 65 -0.62 18.50 11.48
C GLU A 65 -1.22 18.61 12.89
N SER A 66 -2.44 18.12 13.10
CA SER A 66 -3.07 18.03 14.42
C SER A 66 -2.43 16.97 15.34
N GLY A 67 -1.46 16.20 14.84
CA GLY A 67 -0.80 15.11 15.56
C GLY A 67 -1.52 13.78 15.51
N SER A 68 -2.75 13.73 14.95
CA SER A 68 -3.43 12.46 14.72
C SER A 68 -2.70 11.64 13.66
N ARG A 69 -2.80 10.31 13.77
CA ARG A 69 -2.17 9.38 12.83
C ARG A 69 -3.19 8.40 12.30
N ARG A 70 -3.02 8.01 11.05
CA ARG A 70 -3.78 6.95 10.38
C ARG A 70 -2.86 6.05 9.58
N ALA A 71 -3.31 4.83 9.33
CA ALA A 71 -2.60 3.91 8.45
C ALA A 71 -2.88 4.30 6.98
N PRO A 72 -1.85 4.66 6.21
CA PRO A 72 -2.00 4.92 4.78
C PRO A 72 -2.12 3.60 4.03
N VAL A 73 -3.09 3.52 3.15
CA VAL A 73 -3.26 2.42 2.20
C VAL A 73 -3.07 2.97 0.81
N TRP A 74 -2.06 2.46 0.13
CA TRP A 74 -1.56 2.99 -1.12
C TRP A 74 -2.19 2.31 -2.33
N PRO A 75 -2.13 2.92 -3.52
CA PRO A 75 -2.49 2.22 -4.75
C PRO A 75 -1.68 0.93 -4.93
N LYS A 76 -2.32 -0.06 -5.58
CA LYS A 76 -1.65 -1.31 -5.97
C LYS A 76 -0.36 -1.02 -6.75
N GLY A 77 0.68 -1.80 -6.47
CA GLY A 77 2.01 -1.63 -7.07
C GLY A 77 2.94 -0.73 -6.23
N THR A 78 2.44 -0.14 -5.15
CA THR A 78 3.30 0.54 -4.17
C THR A 78 4.18 -0.47 -3.44
N GLU A 79 5.49 -0.23 -3.44
CA GLU A 79 6.50 -1.11 -2.83
C GLU A 79 7.21 -0.45 -1.65
N PRO A 80 7.64 -1.23 -0.63
CA PRO A 80 8.46 -0.70 0.45
C PRO A 80 9.84 -0.25 -0.07
N VAL A 81 10.31 0.92 0.36
CA VAL A 81 11.68 1.39 0.06
C VAL A 81 12.47 1.65 1.33
N ARG A 82 13.78 1.39 1.24
CA ARG A 82 14.78 1.77 2.24
C ARG A 82 15.93 2.51 1.54
N GLY A 83 16.25 3.71 2.01
CA GLY A 83 17.32 4.51 1.43
C GLY A 83 17.79 5.59 2.40
N GLY A 84 19.10 5.83 2.48
CA GLY A 84 19.67 6.87 3.35
C GLY A 84 19.32 6.72 4.83
N GLY A 85 19.17 5.48 5.31
CA GLY A 85 18.74 5.18 6.70
C GLY A 85 17.25 5.36 6.97
N LYS A 86 16.48 5.77 5.97
CA LYS A 86 15.04 6.03 6.05
C LYS A 86 14.19 4.93 5.45
N ARG A 87 12.94 4.83 5.91
CA ARG A 87 11.89 3.94 5.37
C ARG A 87 10.85 4.76 4.61
N GLY A 88 10.24 4.14 3.60
CA GLY A 88 9.21 4.80 2.82
C GLY A 88 8.48 3.87 1.88
N VAL A 89 7.85 4.47 0.87
CA VAL A 89 7.20 3.75 -0.24
C VAL A 89 7.70 4.25 -1.59
N ASN A 90 7.81 3.37 -2.57
CA ASN A 90 7.86 3.74 -3.99
C ASN A 90 6.44 3.63 -4.54
N VAL A 91 5.83 4.76 -4.92
CA VAL A 91 4.45 4.82 -5.41
C VAL A 91 4.45 4.90 -6.93
N PRO A 92 3.69 4.04 -7.64
CA PRO A 92 3.57 4.09 -9.09
C PRO A 92 3.17 5.50 -9.59
N GLY A 93 3.91 6.01 -10.57
CA GLY A 93 3.67 7.34 -11.15
C GLY A 93 4.25 8.53 -10.35
N PHE A 94 4.60 8.34 -9.08
CA PHE A 94 5.18 9.40 -8.24
C PHE A 94 6.67 9.17 -7.92
N GLY A 95 7.04 7.93 -7.58
CA GLY A 95 8.39 7.55 -7.13
C GLY A 95 8.48 7.39 -5.62
N ASP A 96 9.68 7.59 -5.06
CA ASP A 96 9.92 7.38 -3.64
C ASP A 96 9.27 8.48 -2.79
N LEU A 97 8.67 8.10 -1.66
CA LEU A 97 8.22 8.97 -0.58
C LEU A 97 8.81 8.41 0.73
N LEU A 98 9.70 9.18 1.36
CA LEU A 98 10.45 8.72 2.54
C LEU A 98 9.90 9.33 3.84
N GLU A 99 10.19 8.67 4.96
CA GLU A 99 9.81 9.18 6.28
C GLU A 99 10.36 10.61 6.54
N GLY A 100 9.50 11.40 7.17
CA GLY A 100 9.70 12.83 7.41
C GLY A 100 9.21 13.73 6.28
N GLU A 101 8.98 13.21 5.07
CA GLU A 101 8.52 14.02 3.94
C GLU A 101 7.05 14.44 4.10
N ARG A 102 6.77 15.70 3.76
CA ARG A 102 5.43 16.29 3.74
C ARG A 102 4.85 16.12 2.33
N PHE A 103 3.59 15.72 2.26
CA PHE A 103 2.88 15.52 1.00
C PHE A 103 1.38 15.81 1.15
N SER A 104 0.75 16.03 0.01
CA SER A 104 -0.71 16.00 -0.13
C SER A 104 -1.12 14.87 -1.07
N THR A 105 -2.30 14.33 -0.83
CA THR A 105 -2.92 13.34 -1.72
C THR A 105 -4.42 13.31 -1.49
N GLY A 106 -5.17 12.91 -2.52
CA GLY A 106 -6.60 12.65 -2.41
C GLY A 106 -6.87 11.21 -1.99
N GLY A 107 -7.97 11.02 -1.26
CA GLY A 107 -8.33 9.71 -0.74
C GLY A 107 -9.75 9.59 -0.23
N GLY A 108 -10.14 8.35 0.03
CA GLY A 108 -11.32 8.00 0.80
C GLY A 108 -10.95 7.66 2.25
N GLY A 109 -11.68 8.22 3.20
CA GLY A 109 -11.56 7.85 4.62
C GLY A 109 -12.41 6.64 4.97
N ASP A 110 -11.88 5.75 5.82
CA ASP A 110 -12.65 4.69 6.52
C ASP A 110 -13.33 3.63 5.63
N VAL A 111 -12.77 3.36 4.45
CA VAL A 111 -13.40 2.50 3.43
C VAL A 111 -13.02 1.00 3.53
N GLY A 112 -12.35 0.55 4.59
CA GLY A 112 -11.90 -0.84 4.65
C GLY A 112 -11.48 -1.33 6.03
N ARG A 113 -11.64 -2.65 6.24
CA ARG A 113 -11.11 -3.34 7.41
C ARG A 113 -9.64 -3.66 7.17
N ALA A 114 -8.80 -3.41 8.17
CA ALA A 114 -7.40 -3.81 8.15
C ALA A 114 -7.24 -5.31 7.84
N PRO A 115 -6.20 -5.71 7.10
CA PRO A 115 -5.82 -7.11 6.96
C PRO A 115 -5.67 -7.79 8.34
N LYS A 116 -6.03 -9.07 8.43
CA LYS A 116 -5.76 -9.87 9.63
C LYS A 116 -4.25 -10.05 9.82
N GLY A 117 -3.81 -10.21 11.06
CA GLY A 117 -2.41 -10.52 11.38
C GLY A 117 -1.45 -9.34 11.28
N LEU A 118 -1.95 -8.10 11.19
CA LEU A 118 -1.13 -6.90 11.35
C LEU A 118 -0.86 -6.62 12.83
N PRO A 119 0.33 -6.14 13.20
CA PRO A 119 0.56 -5.54 14.51
C PRO A 119 -0.47 -4.44 14.77
N ALA A 120 -1.05 -4.41 15.97
CA ALA A 120 -2.12 -3.47 16.29
C ALA A 120 -1.73 -2.00 16.07
N SER A 121 -0.45 -1.66 16.28
CA SER A 121 0.06 -0.30 16.08
C SER A 121 0.12 0.12 14.60
N CYS A 122 0.10 -0.81 13.64
CA CYS A 122 0.04 -0.49 12.21
C CYS A 122 -1.29 0.13 11.79
N VAL A 123 -2.32 0.03 12.63
CA VAL A 123 -3.58 0.73 12.48
C VAL A 123 -3.81 1.56 13.73
N PRO A 124 -3.32 2.82 13.77
CA PRO A 124 -3.52 3.72 14.89
C PRO A 124 -5.01 3.93 15.21
N LYS A 125 -5.31 4.50 16.39
CA LYS A 125 -6.70 4.82 16.80
C LYS A 125 -7.48 5.65 15.77
N GLY A 126 -6.79 6.44 14.95
CA GLY A 126 -7.41 7.22 13.89
C GLY A 126 -7.94 6.40 12.72
N GLY A 127 -7.63 5.10 12.65
CA GLY A 127 -8.06 4.19 11.58
C GLY A 127 -7.20 4.27 10.34
N ILE A 128 -7.84 4.01 9.19
CA ILE A 128 -7.22 3.86 7.88
C ILE A 128 -7.59 5.04 6.97
N ILE A 129 -6.68 5.41 6.07
CA ILE A 129 -6.96 6.27 4.91
C ILE A 129 -6.55 5.52 3.65
N VAL A 130 -7.43 5.48 2.66
CA VAL A 130 -7.11 4.96 1.33
C VAL A 130 -6.71 6.13 0.44
N PHE A 131 -5.50 6.09 -0.10
CA PHE A 131 -5.01 7.05 -1.09
C PHE A 131 -5.29 6.52 -2.49
N ASN A 132 -6.09 7.23 -3.26
CA ASN A 132 -6.53 6.82 -4.60
C ASN A 132 -6.33 7.92 -5.65
N GLU A 133 -5.58 8.97 -5.31
CA GLU A 133 -5.27 10.09 -6.21
C GLU A 133 -3.76 10.36 -6.21
N GLU A 134 -3.36 11.28 -7.09
CA GLU A 134 -1.99 11.73 -7.24
C GLU A 134 -1.40 12.27 -5.92
N ILE A 135 -0.10 12.06 -5.76
CA ILE A 135 0.67 12.54 -4.62
C ILE A 135 1.46 13.76 -5.06
N GLU A 136 1.42 14.81 -4.25
CA GLU A 136 2.23 16.00 -4.46
C GLU A 136 3.15 16.24 -3.25
N ARG A 137 4.45 16.40 -3.49
CA ARG A 137 5.40 16.80 -2.44
C ARG A 137 5.13 18.23 -2.02
N GLN A 138 5.06 18.44 -0.72
CA GLN A 138 4.91 19.76 -0.12
C GLN A 138 6.29 20.25 0.33
N LYS A 139 6.65 21.49 -0.04
CA LYS A 139 7.91 22.13 0.35
C LYS A 139 7.87 22.67 1.77
#